data_AF-A0AA36MT07-F1
#
_entry.id   AF-A0AA36MT07-F1
#
_cell.length_a   1.000
_cell.length_b   1.000
_cell.length_c   1.000
_cell.angle_alpha   90.00
_cell.angle_beta   90.00
_cell.angle_gamma   90.00
#
_symmetry.space_group_name_H-M   'P 1'
#
loop_
_entity.id
_entity.type
_entity.pdbx_description
1 polymer ?
#
loop_
_entity_poly.entity_id
_entity_poly.type
_entity_poly.pdbx_seq_one_letter_code
_entity_poly.pdbx_strand_id
1 'polypeptide(L)'
;MGLRLVQFALIVAGPPCSMFIFLSSSQHQRHIWGPCGNPFDRATQLANLIASNTVVFLRIIKQVRVAWVVLEQPRGSWLLKLPAAVALSSELQLGRVSTHMCFWGHQLEKATVLVGDLPNLSALHRRMTKGMRRKMQRAHKTHPPMWVRDARGKVHGAPRLAQSAVYPRRFCNDLALLWKRAFVSHLLQRCLAHVARGR
;
A
#
# COMPACT_ATOMS: atom_id res chain seq x y z
N MET A 1 13.34 25.46 1.00
CA MET A 1 11.88 25.28 0.84
C MET A 1 11.44 24.19 1.81
N GLY A 2 10.70 24.53 2.87
CA GLY A 2 10.20 23.53 3.83
C GLY A 2 8.90 22.90 3.33
N LEU A 3 8.77 21.58 3.42
CA LEU A 3 7.49 20.89 3.19
C LEU A 3 6.59 21.09 4.43
N ARG A 4 5.40 21.66 4.24
CA ARG A 4 4.40 21.80 5.31
C ARG A 4 3.28 20.79 5.12
N LEU A 5 3.01 20.00 6.16
CA LEU A 5 1.81 19.16 6.20
C LEU A 5 0.57 20.04 6.41
N VAL A 6 -0.33 20.05 5.44
CA VAL A 6 -1.59 20.81 5.48
C VAL A 6 -2.71 20.00 6.14
N GLN A 7 -3.70 20.69 6.71
CA GLN A 7 -4.88 20.01 7.24
C GLN A 7 -5.62 19.30 6.09
N PHE A 8 -6.15 18.13 6.39
CA PHE A 8 -6.84 17.24 5.45
C PHE A 8 -5.93 16.76 4.30
N ALA A 9 -4.61 16.72 4.52
CA ALA A 9 -3.69 16.10 3.57
C ALA A 9 -3.98 14.59 3.44
N LEU A 10 -3.68 14.04 2.25
CA LEU A 10 -3.57 12.60 2.04
C LEU A 10 -2.11 12.18 2.19
N ILE A 11 -1.88 11.17 3.02
CA ILE A 11 -0.57 10.52 3.18
C ILE A 11 -0.68 9.10 2.63
N VAL A 12 0.10 8.83 1.58
CA VAL A 12 0.22 7.49 1.02
C VAL A 12 1.57 6.92 1.42
N ALA A 13 1.58 5.82 2.16
CA ALA A 13 2.78 5.15 2.62
C ALA A 13 2.94 3.77 1.97
N GLY A 14 4.12 3.48 1.45
CA GLY A 14 4.49 2.18 0.89
C GLY A 14 5.83 1.72 1.46
N PRO A 15 5.90 1.30 2.74
CA PRO A 15 7.15 0.84 3.33
C PRO A 15 7.72 -0.38 2.57
N PRO A 16 9.03 -0.65 2.66
CA PRO A 16 9.70 -1.72 1.92
C PRO A 16 8.95 -3.05 2.05
N CYS A 17 8.52 -3.62 0.92
CA CYS A 17 7.66 -4.80 0.90
C CYS A 17 8.41 -6.10 0.60
N SER A 18 9.59 -6.06 -0.02
CA SER A 18 10.34 -7.24 -0.46
C SER A 18 10.70 -8.22 0.67
N MET A 19 10.90 -7.72 1.89
CA MET A 19 11.18 -8.56 3.08
C MET A 19 9.92 -9.07 3.80
N PHE A 20 8.75 -8.67 3.34
CA PHE A 20 7.46 -9.01 3.93
C PHE A 20 6.54 -9.77 2.97
N ILE A 21 6.92 -9.95 1.69
CA ILE A 21 6.13 -10.79 0.79
C ILE A 21 6.25 -12.27 1.16
N PHE A 22 5.24 -13.06 0.78
CA PHE A 22 5.24 -14.51 0.98
C PHE A 22 6.46 -15.20 0.33
N LEU A 23 6.90 -14.72 -0.85
CA LEU A 23 8.00 -15.35 -1.59
C LEU A 23 9.36 -15.32 -0.86
N SER A 24 9.57 -14.36 0.04
CA SER A 24 10.80 -14.24 0.84
C SER A 24 10.61 -14.69 2.29
N SER A 25 9.43 -15.22 2.65
CA SER A 25 9.14 -15.51 4.06
C SER A 25 10.00 -16.62 4.63
N SER A 26 10.39 -17.62 3.84
CA SER A 26 11.32 -18.68 4.27
C SER A 26 12.71 -18.13 4.58
N GLN A 27 13.23 -17.23 3.74
CA GLN A 27 14.54 -16.59 3.95
C GLN A 27 14.55 -15.77 5.24
N HIS A 28 13.46 -15.05 5.53
CA HIS A 28 13.33 -14.21 6.72
C HIS A 28 12.70 -14.95 7.91
N GLN A 29 12.41 -16.24 7.78
CA GLN A 29 11.75 -17.09 8.77
C GLN A 29 10.41 -16.53 9.30
N ARG A 30 9.70 -15.75 8.48
CA ARG A 30 8.39 -15.17 8.84
C ARG A 30 7.29 -16.21 8.67
N HIS A 31 6.47 -16.35 9.68
CA HIS A 31 5.35 -17.29 9.71
C HIS A 31 4.24 -16.76 10.63
N ILE A 32 3.11 -17.48 10.72
CA ILE A 32 1.91 -16.97 11.40
C ILE A 32 2.14 -16.68 12.89
N TRP A 33 2.95 -17.50 13.56
CA TRP A 33 3.32 -17.34 14.97
C TRP A 33 4.53 -16.41 15.19
N GLY A 34 5.30 -16.15 14.13
CA GLY A 34 6.49 -15.30 14.15
C GLY A 34 6.48 -14.31 12.99
N PRO A 35 5.56 -13.33 12.97
CA PRO A 35 5.46 -12.38 11.85
C PRO A 35 6.70 -11.48 11.74
N CYS A 36 7.45 -11.30 12.83
CA CYS A 36 8.70 -10.53 12.88
C CYS A 36 9.89 -11.24 12.22
N GLY A 37 9.81 -12.55 11.98
CA GLY A 37 10.89 -13.33 11.37
C GLY A 37 12.06 -13.61 12.32
N ASN A 38 13.21 -13.94 11.75
CA ASN A 38 14.43 -14.27 12.50
C ASN A 38 14.97 -13.04 13.28
N PRO A 39 15.04 -13.09 14.62
CA PRO A 39 15.56 -11.97 15.41
C PRO A 39 17.07 -11.82 15.32
N PHE A 40 17.81 -12.77 14.76
CA PHE A 40 19.27 -12.71 14.62
C PHE A 40 19.72 -12.23 13.23
N ASP A 41 18.80 -12.11 12.27
CA ASP A 41 19.11 -11.56 10.94
C ASP A 41 18.99 -10.03 10.94
N ARG A 42 20.12 -9.33 10.77
CA ARG A 42 20.19 -7.86 10.79
C ARG A 42 19.28 -7.22 9.73
N ALA A 43 19.16 -7.84 8.55
CA ALA A 43 18.28 -7.32 7.50
C ALA A 43 16.81 -7.36 7.93
N THR A 44 16.38 -8.48 8.51
CA THR A 44 15.03 -8.66 9.08
C THR A 44 14.77 -7.68 10.23
N GLN A 45 15.74 -7.45 11.13
CA GLN A 45 15.62 -6.45 12.20
C GLN A 45 15.40 -5.04 11.64
N LEU A 46 16.23 -4.61 10.68
CA LEU A 46 16.10 -3.29 10.05
C LEU A 46 14.76 -3.14 9.30
N ALA A 47 14.29 -4.21 8.64
CA ALA A 47 12.97 -4.24 8.02
C ALA A 47 11.87 -3.93 9.04
N ASN A 48 11.91 -4.60 10.19
CA ASN A 48 10.94 -4.44 11.26
C ASN A 48 11.02 -3.03 11.85
N LEU A 49 12.22 -2.49 12.04
CA LEU A 49 12.40 -1.12 12.53
C LEU A 49 11.79 -0.10 11.57
N ILE A 50 12.02 -0.21 10.26
CA ILE A 50 11.44 0.69 9.25
C ILE A 50 9.91 0.59 9.26
N ALA A 51 9.37 -0.63 9.34
CA ALA A 51 7.92 -0.84 9.40
C ALA A 51 7.31 -0.23 10.67
N SER A 52 7.94 -0.45 11.84
CA SER A 52 7.52 0.14 13.11
C SER A 52 7.59 1.66 13.10
N ASN A 53 8.68 2.24 12.59
CA ASN A 53 8.83 3.69 12.46
C ASN A 53 7.75 4.29 11.53
N THR A 54 7.42 3.59 10.44
CA THR A 54 6.32 3.99 9.55
C THR A 54 4.99 4.01 10.31
N VAL A 55 4.71 2.98 11.11
CA VAL A 55 3.49 2.91 11.94
C VAL A 55 3.44 4.05 12.96
N VAL A 56 4.53 4.29 13.69
CA VAL A 56 4.63 5.37 14.69
C VAL A 56 4.42 6.73 14.02
N PHE A 57 5.03 6.97 12.86
CA PHE A 57 4.85 8.18 12.08
C PHE A 57 3.37 8.40 11.70
N LEU A 58 2.70 7.38 11.18
CA LEU A 58 1.28 7.46 10.82
C LEU A 58 0.39 7.75 12.04
N ARG A 59 0.67 7.10 13.17
CA ARG A 59 -0.04 7.34 14.45
C ARG A 59 0.12 8.80 14.89
N ILE A 60 1.35 9.30 14.96
CA ILE A 60 1.65 10.68 15.39
C ILE A 60 0.93 11.68 14.48
N ILE A 61 0.99 11.49 13.17
CA ILE A 61 0.31 12.41 12.25
C ILE A 61 -1.19 12.43 12.49
N LYS A 62 -1.82 11.27 12.69
CA LYS A 62 -3.25 11.19 12.96
C LYS A 62 -3.65 11.88 14.26
N GLN A 63 -2.77 11.92 15.25
CA GLN A 63 -3.01 12.60 16.53
C GLN A 63 -2.78 14.12 16.41
N VAL A 64 -1.75 14.55 15.68
CA VAL A 64 -1.37 15.98 15.60
C VAL A 64 -2.14 16.71 14.51
N ARG A 65 -2.62 16.02 13.47
CA ARG A 65 -3.30 16.61 12.31
C ARG A 65 -4.47 15.76 11.87
N VAL A 66 -5.52 16.43 11.39
CA VAL A 66 -6.58 15.77 10.65
C VAL A 66 -6.06 15.46 9.25
N ALA A 67 -5.34 14.36 9.07
CA ALA A 67 -4.91 13.84 7.77
C ALA A 67 -5.58 12.49 7.49
N TRP A 68 -5.73 12.16 6.23
CA TRP A 68 -6.09 10.80 5.79
C TRP A 68 -4.82 10.02 5.49
N VAL A 69 -4.80 8.75 5.86
CA VAL A 69 -3.68 7.84 5.69
C VAL A 69 -4.10 6.66 4.83
N VAL A 70 -3.23 6.26 3.91
CA VAL A 70 -3.38 5.05 3.09
C VAL A 70 -2.04 4.34 3.05
N LEU A 71 -1.97 3.18 3.71
CA LEU A 71 -0.86 2.25 3.65
C LEU A 71 -1.07 1.26 2.51
N GLU A 72 -0.19 1.25 1.52
CA GLU A 72 -0.18 0.27 0.42
C GLU A 72 0.82 -0.86 0.71
N GLN A 73 0.38 -2.09 0.51
CA GLN A 73 1.23 -3.28 0.58
C GLN A 73 0.77 -4.37 -0.40
N PRO A 74 1.68 -5.25 -0.85
CA PRO A 74 1.30 -6.46 -1.57
C PRO A 74 0.28 -7.30 -0.78
N ARG A 75 -0.64 -7.94 -1.50
CA ARG A 75 -1.61 -8.84 -0.88
C ARG A 75 -0.88 -10.01 -0.20
N GLY A 76 -1.15 -10.21 1.09
CA GLY A 76 -0.51 -11.24 1.90
C GLY A 76 0.81 -10.82 2.55
N SER A 77 1.20 -9.54 2.43
CA SER A 77 2.38 -8.99 3.12
C SER A 77 2.33 -9.27 4.63
N TRP A 78 3.43 -9.79 5.17
CA TRP A 78 3.69 -9.98 6.60
C TRP A 78 3.74 -8.65 7.36
N LEU A 79 3.98 -7.52 6.68
CA LEU A 79 3.98 -6.19 7.30
C LEU A 79 2.63 -5.91 7.95
N LEU A 80 1.53 -6.26 7.26
CA LEU A 80 0.17 -6.07 7.76
C LEU A 80 -0.21 -7.05 8.88
N LYS A 81 0.68 -7.99 9.23
CA LYS A 81 0.53 -8.95 10.33
C LYS A 81 1.45 -8.62 11.51
N LEU A 82 2.31 -7.60 11.38
CA LEU A 82 3.12 -7.15 12.50
C LEU A 82 2.20 -6.59 13.60
N PRO A 83 2.51 -6.84 14.89
CA PRO A 83 1.71 -6.32 16.00
C PRO A 83 1.46 -4.81 15.90
N ALA A 84 2.48 -4.02 15.53
CA ALA A 84 2.36 -2.58 15.35
C ALA A 84 1.35 -2.20 14.26
N ALA A 85 1.37 -2.87 13.10
CA ALA A 85 0.45 -2.57 12.00
C ALA A 85 -1.00 -2.99 12.32
N VAL A 86 -1.17 -4.11 13.03
CA VAL A 86 -2.48 -4.57 13.52
C VAL A 86 -3.05 -3.59 14.54
N ALA A 87 -2.23 -3.17 15.52
CA ALA A 87 -2.62 -2.18 16.52
C ALA A 87 -3.03 -0.86 15.89
N LEU A 88 -2.23 -0.34 14.94
CA LEU A 88 -2.55 0.90 14.20
C LEU A 88 -3.89 0.78 13.45
N SER A 89 -4.11 -0.35 12.77
CA SER A 89 -5.33 -0.56 11.98
C SER A 89 -6.57 -0.59 12.88
N SER A 90 -6.46 -1.21 14.06
CA SER A 90 -7.53 -1.27 15.06
C SER A 90 -7.79 0.11 15.68
N GLU A 91 -6.74 0.76 16.18
CA GLU A 91 -6.80 2.06 16.85
C GLU A 91 -7.42 3.15 15.97
N LEU A 92 -7.03 3.19 14.69
CA LEU A 92 -7.49 4.19 13.74
C LEU A 92 -8.71 3.73 12.91
N GLN A 93 -9.24 2.53 13.19
CA GLN A 93 -10.36 1.92 12.44
C GLN A 93 -10.13 1.93 10.92
N LEU A 94 -8.92 1.57 10.49
CA LEU A 94 -8.54 1.64 9.09
C LEU A 94 -9.31 0.60 8.25
N GLY A 95 -9.96 1.07 7.19
CA GLY A 95 -10.59 0.22 6.19
C GLY A 95 -9.55 -0.54 5.36
N ARG A 96 -9.93 -1.70 4.84
CA ARG A 96 -9.07 -2.56 4.02
C ARG A 96 -9.67 -2.81 2.64
N VAL A 97 -8.92 -2.50 1.59
CA VAL A 97 -9.36 -2.66 0.20
C VAL A 97 -8.35 -3.48 -0.58
N SER A 98 -8.80 -4.59 -1.18
CA SER A 98 -7.95 -5.41 -2.06
C SER A 98 -8.15 -5.03 -3.52
N THR A 99 -7.07 -4.95 -4.30
CA THR A 99 -7.11 -4.62 -5.72
C THR A 99 -5.90 -5.19 -6.47
N HIS A 100 -5.73 -4.90 -7.76
CA HIS A 100 -4.56 -5.28 -8.55
C HIS A 100 -4.04 -4.08 -9.36
N MET A 101 -2.73 -3.81 -9.32
CA MET A 101 -2.18 -2.62 -9.99
C MET A 101 -2.35 -2.64 -11.52
N CYS A 102 -2.52 -3.81 -12.13
CA CYS A 102 -2.74 -3.96 -13.57
C CYS A 102 -4.04 -3.31 -14.06
N PHE A 103 -5.04 -3.10 -13.18
CA PHE A 103 -6.25 -2.32 -13.52
C PHE A 103 -5.93 -0.86 -13.87
N TRP A 104 -4.76 -0.37 -13.47
CA TRP A 104 -4.27 0.98 -13.78
C TRP A 104 -3.12 0.99 -14.79
N GLY A 105 -2.89 -0.12 -15.50
CA GLY A 105 -1.85 -0.24 -16.53
C GLY A 105 -0.50 -0.71 -16.03
N HIS A 106 -0.41 -1.21 -14.79
CA HIS A 106 0.79 -1.92 -14.35
C HIS A 106 0.98 -3.19 -15.19
N GLN A 107 2.22 -3.52 -15.52
CA GLN A 107 2.53 -4.73 -16.28
C GLN A 107 2.19 -5.96 -15.41
N LEU A 108 2.82 -6.14 -14.26
CA LEU A 108 2.56 -7.34 -13.44
C LEU A 108 1.15 -7.38 -12.82
N GLU A 109 0.64 -8.60 -12.61
CA GLU A 109 -0.53 -8.87 -11.75
C GLU A 109 -0.14 -8.66 -10.27
N LYS A 110 0.16 -7.41 -9.91
CA LYS A 110 0.55 -7.05 -8.54
C LYS A 110 -0.70 -6.90 -7.69
N ALA A 111 -1.13 -8.01 -7.09
CA ALA A 111 -2.19 -8.01 -6.09
C ALA A 111 -1.78 -7.15 -4.89
N THR A 112 -2.62 -6.19 -4.54
CA THR A 112 -2.31 -5.11 -3.59
C THR A 112 -3.44 -4.94 -2.60
N VAL A 113 -3.10 -4.53 -1.38
CA VAL A 113 -4.03 -4.12 -0.34
C VAL A 113 -3.74 -2.67 0.04
N LEU A 114 -4.79 -1.87 0.14
CA LEU A 114 -4.78 -0.53 0.70
C LEU A 114 -5.42 -0.61 2.08
N VAL A 115 -4.73 -0.09 3.10
CA VAL A 115 -5.21 -0.01 4.49
C VAL A 115 -5.24 1.46 4.88
N GLY A 116 -6.41 2.03 5.12
CA GLY A 116 -6.52 3.47 5.32
C GLY A 116 -7.91 3.96 5.69
N ASP A 117 -8.00 5.25 6.01
CA ASP A 117 -9.22 5.92 6.44
C ASP A 117 -9.71 6.99 5.43
N LEU A 118 -9.15 6.99 4.21
CA LEU A 118 -9.60 7.86 3.15
C LEU A 118 -11.09 7.55 2.82
N PRO A 119 -12.00 8.54 2.85
CA PRO A 119 -13.40 8.31 2.55
C PRO A 119 -13.59 7.67 1.17
N ASN A 120 -14.48 6.67 1.10
CA ASN A 120 -14.77 5.91 -0.11
C ASN A 120 -13.57 5.18 -0.72
N LEU A 121 -12.57 4.80 0.09
CA LEU A 121 -11.43 3.98 -0.37
C LEU A 121 -11.87 2.68 -1.05
N SER A 122 -13.01 2.11 -0.64
CA SER A 122 -13.62 0.91 -1.22
C SER A 122 -13.93 1.05 -2.72
N ALA A 123 -14.10 2.26 -3.24
CA ALA A 123 -14.26 2.52 -4.67
C ALA A 123 -13.05 2.10 -5.51
N LEU A 124 -11.88 1.84 -4.90
CA LEU A 124 -10.70 1.30 -5.57
C LEU A 124 -10.66 -0.24 -5.61
N HIS A 125 -11.64 -0.91 -5.00
CA HIS A 125 -11.73 -2.36 -5.06
C HIS A 125 -11.90 -2.85 -6.49
N ARG A 126 -11.02 -3.76 -6.93
CA ARG A 126 -11.13 -4.42 -8.24
C ARG A 126 -10.77 -5.89 -8.10
N ARG A 127 -11.69 -6.76 -8.49
CA ARG A 127 -11.52 -8.22 -8.45
C ARG A 127 -10.98 -8.73 -9.79
N MET A 128 -9.82 -9.38 -9.76
CA MET A 128 -9.27 -10.07 -10.92
C MET A 128 -10.07 -11.36 -11.18
N THR A 129 -10.70 -11.47 -12.35
CA THR A 129 -11.38 -12.71 -12.78
C THR A 129 -10.44 -13.61 -13.58
N LYS A 130 -10.80 -14.90 -13.73
CA LYS A 130 -10.01 -15.85 -14.54
C LYS A 130 -9.86 -15.39 -16.00
N GLY A 131 -10.93 -14.84 -16.59
CA GLY A 131 -10.90 -14.33 -17.97
C GLY A 131 -9.97 -13.13 -18.14
N MET A 132 -10.00 -12.19 -17.19
CA MET A 132 -9.11 -11.03 -17.20
C MET A 132 -7.65 -11.42 -17.04
N ARG A 133 -7.34 -12.36 -16.14
CA ARG A 133 -5.99 -12.91 -15.97
C ARG A 133 -5.47 -13.54 -17.26
N ARG A 134 -6.28 -14.36 -17.94
CA ARG A 134 -5.91 -14.94 -19.24
C ARG A 134 -5.64 -13.88 -20.30
N LYS A 135 -6.47 -12.84 -20.38
CA LYS A 135 -6.26 -11.70 -21.29
C LYS A 135 -4.94 -10.98 -21.00
N MET A 136 -4.65 -10.72 -19.73
CA MET A 136 -3.39 -10.10 -19.30
C MET A 136 -2.18 -10.97 -19.66
N GLN A 137 -2.22 -12.28 -19.36
CA GLN A 137 -1.15 -13.21 -19.71
C GLN A 137 -0.87 -13.27 -21.21
N ARG A 138 -1.91 -13.18 -22.06
CA ARG A 138 -1.74 -13.10 -23.52
C ARG A 138 -1.04 -11.81 -23.94
N ALA A 139 -1.47 -10.66 -23.42
CA ALA A 139 -0.82 -9.37 -23.65
C ALA A 139 0.64 -9.34 -23.12
N HIS A 140 0.94 -10.13 -22.09
CA HIS A 140 2.30 -10.21 -21.53
C HIS A 140 3.29 -10.97 -22.39
N LYS A 141 2.84 -11.87 -23.26
CA LYS A 141 3.74 -12.61 -24.16
C LYS A 141 4.51 -11.69 -25.11
N THR A 142 3.99 -10.50 -25.38
CA THR A 142 4.66 -9.49 -26.24
C THR A 142 5.65 -8.62 -25.46
N HIS A 143 5.78 -8.80 -24.15
CA HIS A 143 6.72 -8.04 -23.33
C HIS A 143 7.95 -8.91 -22.96
N PRO A 144 9.14 -8.30 -22.93
CA PRO A 144 10.33 -8.94 -22.38
C PRO A 144 10.08 -9.48 -20.97
N PRO A 145 10.70 -10.62 -20.61
CA PRO A 145 10.51 -11.24 -19.31
C PRO A 145 11.02 -10.33 -18.18
N MET A 146 10.29 -10.33 -17.07
CA MET A 146 10.61 -9.53 -15.88
C MET A 146 11.61 -10.22 -14.95
N TRP A 147 11.89 -11.49 -15.20
CA TRP A 147 12.88 -12.29 -14.51
C TRP A 147 13.60 -13.17 -15.53
N VAL A 148 14.86 -13.49 -15.26
CA VAL A 148 15.69 -14.35 -16.08
C VAL A 148 16.11 -15.53 -15.23
N ARG A 149 16.13 -16.72 -15.83
CA ARG A 149 16.67 -17.92 -15.19
C ARG A 149 18.07 -18.14 -15.74
N ASP A 150 19.07 -18.25 -14.88
CA ASP A 150 20.43 -18.57 -15.31
C ASP A 150 20.58 -20.06 -15.64
N ALA A 151 21.74 -20.44 -16.18
CA ALA A 151 22.06 -21.81 -16.55
C ALA A 151 22.04 -22.80 -15.36
N ARG A 152 22.17 -22.30 -14.13
CA ARG A 152 22.10 -23.09 -12.89
C ARG A 152 20.68 -23.17 -12.34
N GLY A 153 19.70 -22.61 -13.06
CA GLY A 153 18.30 -22.63 -12.67
C GLY A 153 17.92 -21.56 -11.64
N LYS A 154 18.82 -20.66 -11.26
CA LYS A 154 18.55 -19.57 -10.31
C LYS A 154 17.82 -18.43 -11.04
N VAL A 155 16.81 -17.88 -10.38
CA VAL A 155 15.97 -16.81 -10.93
C VAL A 155 16.47 -15.45 -10.44
N HIS A 156 16.67 -14.53 -11.37
CA HIS A 156 17.11 -13.16 -11.12
C HIS A 156 16.06 -12.18 -11.67
N GLY A 157 15.90 -11.04 -11.01
CA GLY A 157 15.07 -9.96 -11.57
C GLY A 157 15.76 -9.33 -12.78
N ALA A 158 15.04 -9.15 -13.89
CA ALA A 158 15.55 -8.33 -14.98
C ALA A 158 15.61 -6.85 -14.55
N PRO A 159 16.44 -5.99 -15.17
CA PRO A 159 16.49 -4.56 -14.83
C PRO A 159 15.11 -3.86 -14.83
N ARG A 160 14.20 -4.33 -15.70
CA ARG A 160 12.81 -3.85 -15.77
C ARG A 160 11.97 -4.17 -14.53
N LEU A 161 12.34 -5.17 -13.74
CA LEU A 161 11.65 -5.48 -12.49
C LEU A 161 11.73 -4.32 -11.50
N ALA A 162 12.91 -3.69 -11.40
CA ALA A 162 13.07 -2.50 -10.57
C ALA A 162 12.19 -1.34 -11.07
N GLN A 163 12.07 -1.15 -12.39
CA GLN A 163 11.20 -0.13 -12.99
C GLN A 163 9.71 -0.37 -12.69
N SER A 164 9.30 -1.62 -12.48
CA SER A 164 7.93 -1.94 -12.06
C SER A 164 7.63 -1.62 -10.59
N ALA A 165 8.59 -1.08 -9.83
CA ALA A 165 8.30 -0.56 -8.50
C ALA A 165 7.46 0.73 -8.53
N VAL A 166 7.45 1.45 -9.67
CA VAL A 166 6.72 2.72 -9.84
C VAL A 166 5.21 2.49 -9.88
N TYR A 167 4.45 3.29 -9.11
CA TYR A 167 3.00 3.25 -9.16
C TYR A 167 2.47 3.75 -10.51
N PRO A 168 1.45 3.10 -11.09
CA PRO A 168 0.84 3.61 -12.31
C PRO A 168 0.22 4.99 -12.08
N ARG A 169 0.45 5.94 -12.99
CA ARG A 169 -0.10 7.30 -12.90
C ARG A 169 -1.62 7.33 -12.69
N ARG A 170 -2.36 6.41 -13.35
CA ARG A 170 -3.82 6.32 -13.20
C ARG A 170 -4.23 5.94 -11.78
N PHE A 171 -3.48 5.07 -11.10
CA PHE A 171 -3.74 4.72 -9.70
C PHE A 171 -3.56 5.93 -8.78
N CYS A 172 -2.47 6.68 -8.98
CA CYS A 172 -2.23 7.92 -8.23
C CYS A 172 -3.33 8.97 -8.48
N ASN A 173 -3.80 9.11 -9.72
CA ASN A 173 -4.89 10.02 -10.08
C ASN A 173 -6.21 9.64 -9.39
N ASP A 174 -6.56 8.35 -9.36
CA ASP A 174 -7.78 7.88 -8.71
C ASP A 174 -7.75 8.10 -7.19
N LEU A 175 -6.60 7.86 -6.54
CA LEU A 175 -6.40 8.21 -5.14
C LEU A 175 -6.52 9.72 -4.89
N ALA A 176 -5.89 10.53 -5.75
CA ALA A 176 -5.96 11.99 -5.65
C ALA A 176 -7.40 12.50 -5.86
N LEU A 177 -8.18 11.88 -6.75
CA LEU A 177 -9.57 12.22 -6.98
C LEU A 177 -10.45 11.88 -5.78
N LEU A 178 -10.26 10.71 -5.16
CA LEU A 178 -10.95 10.35 -3.91
C LEU A 178 -10.63 11.33 -2.80
N TRP A 179 -9.36 11.70 -2.65
CA TRP A 179 -8.94 12.72 -1.71
C TRP A 179 -9.61 14.08 -1.96
N LYS A 180 -9.60 14.59 -3.20
CA LYS A 180 -10.26 15.85 -3.55
C LYS A 180 -11.74 15.84 -3.19
N ARG A 181 -12.44 14.73 -3.47
CA ARG A 181 -13.86 14.56 -3.12
C ARG A 181 -14.06 14.58 -1.61
N ALA A 182 -13.26 13.82 -0.86
CA ALA A 182 -13.31 13.81 0.60
C ALA A 182 -13.06 15.20 1.20
N PHE A 183 -12.09 15.94 0.66
CA PHE A 183 -11.76 17.30 1.04
C PHE A 183 -12.94 18.26 0.85
N VAL A 184 -13.53 18.28 -0.35
CA VAL A 184 -14.69 19.13 -0.66
C VAL A 184 -15.88 18.79 0.23
N SER A 185 -16.19 17.49 0.41
CA SER A 185 -17.29 17.06 1.29
C SER A 185 -17.09 17.55 2.74
N HIS A 186 -15.86 17.48 3.24
CA HIS A 186 -15.57 17.97 4.60
C HIS A 186 -15.71 19.48 4.73
N LEU A 187 -15.26 20.26 3.73
CA LEU A 187 -15.44 21.71 3.72
C LEU A 187 -16.92 22.10 3.73
N LEU A 188 -17.73 21.45 2.89
CA LEU A 188 -19.18 21.70 2.82
C LEU A 188 -19.87 21.42 4.17
N GLN A 189 -19.53 20.31 4.83
CA GLN A 189 -20.06 19.98 6.15
C GLN A 189 -19.73 21.05 7.20
N ARG A 190 -18.51 21.60 7.18
CA ARG A 190 -18.11 22.68 8.10
C ARG A 190 -18.85 23.98 7.81
N CYS A 191 -19.02 24.34 6.54
CA CYS A 191 -19.79 25.53 6.15
C CYS A 191 -21.24 25.43 6.62
N LEU A 192 -21.91 24.29 6.38
CA LEU A 192 -23.28 24.07 6.82
C LEU A 192 -23.42 24.11 8.35
N ALA A 193 -22.47 23.51 9.07
CA ALA A 193 -22.46 23.53 10.53
C ALA A 193 -22.25 24.96 11.10
N HIS A 194 -21.52 25.83 10.40
CA HIS A 194 -21.35 27.22 10.81
C HIS A 194 -22.63 28.02 10.58
N VAL A 195 -23.28 27.87 9.42
CA VAL A 195 -24.57 28.52 9.11
C VAL A 195 -25.65 28.12 10.11
N ALA A 196 -25.69 26.85 10.54
CA ALA A 196 -26.66 26.35 11.50
C ALA A 196 -26.49 26.89 12.93
N ARG A 197 -25.29 27.37 13.31
CA ARG A 197 -25.01 27.93 14.65
C ARG A 197 -25.18 29.46 14.72
N GLY A 198 -25.30 30.12 13.58
CA GLY A 198 -25.49 31.57 13.47
C GLY A 198 -26.95 32.00 13.37
N ARG A 199 -27.90 31.08 13.61
CA ARG A 199 -29.33 31.32 13.76
C ARG A 199 -29.73 30.88 15.16
#